data_AF-A0A8S3ULP4-F1
#
_entry.id   AF-A0A8S3ULP4-F1
#
_cell.length_a   1.000
_cell.length_b   1.000
_cell.length_c   1.000
_cell.angle_alpha   90.00
_cell.angle_beta   90.00
_cell.angle_gamma   90.00
#
_symmetry.space_group_name_H-M   'P 1'
#
loop_
_entity.id
_entity.type
_entity.pdbx_description
1 polymer ?
#
loop_
_entity_poly.entity_id
_entity_poly.type
_entity_poly.pdbx_seq_one_letter_code
_entity_poly.pdbx_strand_id
1 'polypeptide(L)'
;MAAYTLESAEIHKDPNSTKTLRCRFHDKEGCQLFCNDCKDFVCFECLGQLHQKHDICGIQNAEENIKKEIRNDEESFKREIRSKVKKVRKQLHLSEEYLLSEVRCKFKGYQTTLEEQETMVNNLRTKLTNLDVDKLNEHNIDYIMNTLSEMKLCSSTCYKHKKINKLFSQQVYLF
;
A
#
# COMPACT_ATOMS: atom_id res chain seq x y z
N MET A 1 -7.74 -17.78 22.47
CA MET A 1 -8.50 -16.54 22.21
C MET A 1 -9.88 -16.74 22.80
N ALA A 2 -10.09 -16.28 24.03
CA ALA A 2 -11.38 -16.43 24.71
C ALA A 2 -12.31 -15.31 24.26
N ALA A 3 -13.45 -15.69 23.70
CA ALA A 3 -14.51 -14.78 23.30
C ALA A 3 -15.17 -14.21 24.56
N TYR A 4 -15.01 -12.90 24.78
CA TYR A 4 -15.79 -12.18 25.77
C TYR A 4 -17.20 -11.95 25.20
N THR A 5 -18.16 -12.75 25.65
CA THR A 5 -19.58 -12.49 25.42
C THR A 5 -20.01 -11.38 26.36
N LEU A 6 -20.06 -10.15 25.82
CA LEU A 6 -20.79 -9.02 26.40
C LEU A 6 -22.29 -9.29 26.28
N GLU A 7 -22.83 -10.19 27.11
CA GLU A 7 -24.26 -10.20 27.36
C GLU A 7 -24.53 -9.15 28.42
N SER A 8 -25.06 -8.02 27.96
CA SER A 8 -25.41 -6.82 28.72
C SER A 8 -26.67 -7.01 29.55
N ALA A 9 -26.78 -6.30 30.68
CA ALA A 9 -27.99 -6.28 31.50
C ALA A 9 -29.24 -5.95 30.67
N GLU A 10 -30.30 -6.73 30.83
CA GLU A 10 -31.55 -6.53 30.10
C GLU A 10 -32.27 -5.26 30.59
N ILE A 11 -32.41 -4.29 29.69
CA ILE A 11 -33.14 -3.04 29.97
C ILE A 11 -34.61 -3.27 29.65
N HIS A 12 -35.42 -3.61 30.65
CA HIS A 12 -36.87 -3.65 30.51
C HIS A 12 -37.40 -2.25 30.12
N LYS A 13 -38.19 -2.18 29.03
CA LYS A 13 -38.79 -0.96 28.49
C LYS A 13 -40.18 -0.74 29.07
N ASP A 14 -40.28 0.13 30.07
CA ASP A 14 -41.53 0.75 30.51
C ASP A 14 -41.37 2.29 30.42
N PRO A 15 -42.28 3.06 29.78
CA PRO A 15 -42.03 4.48 29.44
C PRO A 15 -42.16 5.46 30.62
N ASN A 16 -42.59 5.00 31.81
CA ASN A 16 -42.80 5.85 32.98
C ASN A 16 -42.10 5.33 34.26
N SER A 17 -41.18 4.38 34.10
CA SER A 17 -40.36 3.81 35.16
C SER A 17 -38.95 4.38 35.07
N THR A 18 -38.45 4.95 36.16
CA THR A 18 -37.01 5.22 36.34
C THR A 18 -36.27 3.89 36.16
N LYS A 19 -35.74 3.65 34.95
CA LYS A 19 -35.06 2.39 34.59
C LYS A 19 -33.89 2.15 35.54
N THR A 20 -34.15 1.31 36.52
CA THR A 20 -33.18 0.84 37.50
C THR A 20 -32.57 -0.43 36.95
N LEU A 21 -31.25 -0.45 36.82
CA LEU A 21 -30.51 -1.65 36.43
C LEU A 21 -30.70 -2.69 37.54
N ARG A 22 -31.25 -3.86 37.23
CA ARG A 22 -31.45 -4.93 38.23
C ARG A 22 -30.27 -5.88 38.25
N CYS A 23 -29.99 -6.41 39.43
CA CYS A 23 -29.01 -7.47 39.57
C CYS A 23 -29.53 -8.78 38.98
N ARG A 24 -28.67 -9.52 38.27
CA ARG A 24 -28.99 -10.84 37.71
C ARG A 24 -29.11 -11.95 38.75
N PHE A 25 -28.42 -11.77 39.88
CA PHE A 25 -28.37 -12.76 40.96
C PHE A 25 -29.35 -12.45 42.09
N HIS A 26 -29.76 -11.19 42.21
CA HIS A 26 -30.61 -10.69 43.28
C HIS A 26 -31.75 -9.87 42.65
N ASP A 27 -32.83 -10.55 42.29
CA ASP A 27 -33.98 -10.05 41.52
C ASP A 27 -34.70 -8.82 42.12
N LYS A 28 -34.60 -8.66 43.43
CA LYS A 28 -35.17 -7.55 44.20
C LYS A 28 -34.22 -6.35 44.34
N GLU A 29 -32.95 -6.49 44.00
CA GLU A 29 -31.91 -5.48 44.23
C GLU A 29 -31.52 -4.74 42.94
N GLY A 30 -31.37 -3.42 43.06
CA GLY A 30 -30.84 -2.58 41.98
C GLY A 30 -29.31 -2.53 42.03
N CYS A 31 -28.66 -2.57 40.87
CA CYS A 31 -27.23 -2.30 40.78
C CYS A 31 -26.99 -0.79 40.87
N GLN A 32 -26.29 -0.37 41.92
CA GLN A 32 -26.00 1.03 42.20
C GLN A 32 -24.49 1.34 42.15
N LEU A 33 -23.66 0.29 42.04
CA LEU A 33 -22.22 0.35 42.07
C LEU A 33 -21.63 -0.28 40.80
N PHE A 34 -20.37 0.03 40.53
CA PHE A 34 -19.60 -0.53 39.44
C PHE A 34 -18.33 -1.17 39.98
N CYS A 35 -18.05 -2.41 39.56
CA CYS A 35 -16.82 -3.11 39.89
C CYS A 35 -15.77 -2.86 38.80
N ASN A 36 -14.68 -2.19 39.16
CA ASN A 36 -13.60 -1.84 38.25
C ASN A 36 -12.78 -3.05 37.78
N ASP A 37 -12.72 -4.10 38.59
CA ASP A 37 -11.97 -5.32 38.25
C ASP A 37 -12.75 -6.22 37.29
N CYS A 38 -14.06 -6.37 37.52
CA CYS A 38 -14.94 -7.19 36.68
C CYS A 38 -15.50 -6.43 35.47
N LYS A 39 -15.42 -5.09 35.48
CA LYS A 39 -16.03 -4.20 34.49
C LYS A 39 -17.53 -4.39 34.36
N ASP A 40 -18.24 -4.53 35.48
CA ASP A 40 -19.69 -4.79 35.52
C ASP A 40 -20.39 -4.06 36.68
N PHE A 41 -21.70 -3.90 36.56
CA PHE A 41 -22.55 -3.29 37.57
C PHE A 41 -22.95 -4.30 38.65
N VAL A 42 -22.86 -3.88 39.92
CA VAL A 42 -23.10 -4.75 41.07
C VAL A 42 -24.09 -4.12 42.06
N CYS A 43 -24.89 -4.97 42.71
CA CYS A 43 -25.69 -4.59 43.87
C CYS A 43 -24.90 -4.81 45.19
N PHE A 44 -25.44 -4.35 46.32
CA PHE A 44 -24.79 -4.49 47.63
C PHE A 44 -24.65 -5.96 48.08
N GLU A 45 -25.58 -6.84 47.73
CA GLU A 45 -25.46 -8.27 48.06
C GLU A 45 -24.30 -8.92 47.28
N CYS A 46 -24.16 -8.63 45.99
CA CYS A 46 -23.00 -9.06 45.20
C CYS A 46 -21.68 -8.55 45.80
N LEU A 47 -21.65 -7.31 46.30
CA LEU A 47 -20.49 -6.76 46.98
C LEU A 47 -20.10 -7.58 48.21
N GLY A 48 -21.09 -7.90 49.05
CA GLY A 48 -20.89 -8.66 50.27
C GLY A 48 -20.51 -10.13 50.05
N GLN A 49 -20.81 -10.72 48.89
CA GLN A 49 -20.58 -12.15 48.65
C GLN A 49 -19.43 -12.42 47.67
N LEU A 50 -19.41 -11.74 46.53
CA LEU A 50 -18.57 -12.07 45.38
C LEU A 50 -17.46 -11.03 45.13
N HIS A 51 -17.68 -9.76 45.49
CA HIS A 51 -16.75 -8.66 45.16
C HIS A 51 -16.08 -8.02 46.38
N GLN A 52 -15.99 -8.73 47.52
CA GLN A 52 -15.48 -8.18 48.80
C GLN A 52 -14.09 -7.56 48.71
N LYS A 53 -13.26 -8.00 47.77
CA LYS A 53 -11.87 -7.57 47.60
C LYS A 53 -11.63 -6.81 46.30
N HIS A 54 -12.68 -6.56 45.52
CA HIS A 54 -12.54 -5.87 44.26
C HIS A 54 -12.57 -4.36 44.47
N ASP A 55 -12.00 -3.64 43.50
CA ASP A 55 -12.15 -2.19 43.44
C ASP A 55 -13.56 -1.83 42.97
N ILE A 56 -14.28 -1.07 43.79
CA ILE A 56 -15.68 -0.70 43.59
C ILE A 56 -15.80 0.81 43.64
N CYS A 57 -16.49 1.38 42.66
CA CYS A 57 -16.80 2.80 42.67
C CYS A 57 -18.27 3.07 42.33
N GLY A 58 -18.71 4.29 42.61
CA GLY A 58 -20.03 4.75 42.19
C GLY A 58 -20.13 4.83 40.68
N ILE A 59 -21.33 4.56 40.13
CA ILE A 59 -21.58 4.53 38.68
C ILE A 59 -21.14 5.81 37.97
N GLN A 60 -21.36 6.98 38.57
CA GLN A 60 -20.97 8.27 37.98
C GLN A 60 -19.44 8.38 37.83
N ASN A 61 -18.67 7.96 38.83
CA ASN A 61 -17.22 7.98 38.79
C ASN A 61 -16.67 6.96 37.77
N ALA A 62 -17.30 5.77 37.69
CA ALA A 62 -17.01 4.79 36.66
C ALA A 62 -17.25 5.36 35.25
N GLU A 63 -18.39 6.01 35.04
CA GLU A 63 -18.76 6.63 33.76
C GLU A 63 -17.74 7.69 33.33
N GLU A 64 -17.33 8.57 34.24
CA GLU A 64 -16.32 9.59 33.96
C GLU A 64 -14.97 8.98 33.59
N ASN A 65 -14.53 7.96 34.34
CA ASN A 65 -13.27 7.27 34.09
C ASN A 65 -13.28 6.50 32.77
N ILE A 66 -14.33 5.73 32.49
CA ILE A 66 -14.48 4.99 31.23
C ILE A 66 -14.52 5.96 30.04
N LYS A 67 -15.26 7.07 30.14
CA LYS A 67 -15.26 8.12 29.10
C LYS A 67 -13.86 8.69 28.86
N LYS A 68 -13.07 8.86 29.93
CA LYS A 68 -11.69 9.35 29.82
C LYS A 68 -10.77 8.31 29.17
N GLU A 69 -10.89 7.04 29.55
CA GLU A 69 -10.14 5.93 28.94
C GLU A 69 -10.44 5.83 27.44
N ILE A 70 -11.72 5.80 27.05
CA ILE A 70 -12.14 5.75 25.64
C ILE A 70 -11.53 6.91 24.84
N ARG A 71 -11.56 8.14 25.37
CA ARG A 71 -10.94 9.30 24.69
C ARG A 71 -9.44 9.16 24.54
N ASN A 72 -8.76 8.63 25.55
CA ASN A 72 -7.31 8.42 25.50
C ASN A 72 -6.95 7.36 24.46
N ASP A 73 -7.70 6.26 24.41
CA ASP A 73 -7.51 5.20 23.43
C ASP A 73 -7.78 5.71 22.01
N GLU A 74 -8.86 6.45 21.82
CA GLU A 74 -9.19 7.08 20.54
C GLU A 74 -8.05 7.99 20.05
N GLU A 75 -7.53 8.85 20.91
CA GLU A 75 -6.42 9.75 20.57
C GLU A 75 -5.13 8.95 20.27
N SER A 76 -4.88 7.89 21.01
CA SER A 76 -3.76 6.98 20.79
C SER A 76 -3.84 6.31 19.42
N PHE A 77 -4.98 5.71 19.09
CA PHE A 77 -5.21 5.07 17.79
C PHE A 77 -5.12 6.08 16.64
N LYS A 78 -5.68 7.28 16.80
CA LYS A 78 -5.53 8.36 15.80
C LYS A 78 -4.07 8.71 15.56
N ARG A 79 -3.24 8.81 16.60
CA ARG A 79 -1.80 9.08 16.45
C ARG A 79 -1.09 7.93 15.72
N GLU A 80 -1.37 6.69 16.08
CA GLU A 80 -0.76 5.52 15.45
C GLU A 80 -1.11 5.43 13.95
N ILE A 81 -2.39 5.57 13.62
CA ILE A 81 -2.87 5.57 12.23
C ILE A 81 -2.21 6.70 11.43
N ARG A 82 -2.19 7.93 11.97
CA ARG A 82 -1.52 9.08 11.32
C ARG A 82 -0.04 8.80 11.03
N SER A 83 0.66 8.18 11.98
CA SER A 83 2.07 7.79 11.82
C SER A 83 2.25 6.75 10.72
N LYS A 84 1.43 5.69 10.70
CA LYS A 84 1.47 4.65 9.66
C LYS A 84 1.17 5.22 8.27
N VAL A 85 0.13 6.02 8.13
CA VAL A 85 -0.22 6.69 6.86
C VAL A 85 0.92 7.56 6.36
N LYS A 86 1.56 8.34 7.25
CA LYS A 86 2.72 9.18 6.89
C LYS A 86 3.90 8.34 6.39
N LYS A 87 4.18 7.20 7.02
CA LYS A 87 5.26 6.28 6.59
C LYS A 87 4.97 5.69 5.22
N VAL A 88 3.76 5.18 5.01
CA VAL A 88 3.34 4.59 3.71
C VAL A 88 3.42 5.62 2.59
N ARG A 89 2.92 6.85 2.80
CA ARG A 89 3.02 7.93 1.80
C ARG A 89 4.46 8.24 1.42
N LYS A 90 5.38 8.30 2.40
CA LYS A 90 6.80 8.53 2.12
C LYS A 90 7.41 7.38 1.32
N GLN A 91 7.11 6.13 1.67
CA GLN A 91 7.60 4.97 0.93
C GLN A 91 7.07 4.94 -0.50
N LEU A 92 5.79 5.28 -0.70
CA LEU A 92 5.19 5.36 -2.02
C LEU A 92 5.87 6.41 -2.90
N HIS A 93 6.11 7.62 -2.36
CA HIS A 93 6.82 8.68 -3.08
C HIS A 93 8.25 8.28 -3.47
N LEU A 94 9.00 7.68 -2.54
CA LEU A 94 10.36 7.20 -2.84
C LEU A 94 10.36 6.09 -3.90
N SER A 95 9.37 5.19 -3.85
CA SER A 95 9.21 4.15 -4.85
C SER A 95 8.86 4.72 -6.22
N GLU A 96 7.99 5.73 -6.27
CA GLU A 96 7.62 6.43 -7.50
C GLU A 96 8.84 7.12 -8.13
N GLU A 97 9.59 7.91 -7.34
CA GLU A 97 10.81 8.57 -7.79
C GLU A 97 11.86 7.57 -8.31
N TYR A 98 12.03 6.45 -7.61
CA TYR A 98 12.93 5.38 -8.03
C TYR A 98 12.54 4.79 -9.38
N LEU A 99 11.26 4.43 -9.56
CA LEU A 99 10.77 3.84 -10.81
C LEU A 99 10.86 4.84 -11.97
N LEU A 100 10.54 6.12 -11.73
CA LEU A 100 10.69 7.18 -12.74
C LEU A 100 12.15 7.35 -13.16
N SER A 101 13.08 7.30 -12.19
CA SER A 101 14.52 7.35 -12.47
C SER A 101 14.97 6.12 -13.28
N GLU A 102 14.54 4.92 -12.90
CA GLU A 102 14.90 3.68 -13.59
C GLU A 102 14.40 3.68 -15.05
N VAL A 103 13.13 4.05 -15.27
CA VAL A 103 12.54 4.16 -16.60
C VAL A 103 13.29 5.20 -17.44
N ARG A 104 13.59 6.37 -16.86
CA ARG A 104 14.35 7.42 -17.55
C ARG A 104 15.74 6.94 -17.97
N CYS A 105 16.47 6.25 -17.09
CA CYS A 105 17.79 5.71 -17.38
C CYS A 105 17.73 4.67 -18.50
N LYS A 106 16.77 3.75 -18.48
CA LYS A 106 16.57 2.76 -19.55
C LYS A 106 16.25 3.44 -20.89
N PHE A 107 15.35 4.42 -20.88
CA PHE A 107 14.98 5.15 -22.09
C PHE A 107 16.18 5.89 -22.68
N LYS A 108 16.98 6.56 -21.85
CA LYS A 108 18.22 7.22 -22.28
C LYS A 108 19.20 6.23 -22.91
N GLY A 109 19.37 5.04 -22.32
CA GLY A 109 20.22 3.99 -22.89
C GLY A 109 19.74 3.51 -24.26
N TYR A 110 18.43 3.32 -24.45
CA TYR A 110 17.87 2.98 -25.76
C TYR A 110 18.07 4.11 -26.77
N GLN A 111 17.92 5.36 -26.36
CA GLN A 111 18.13 6.51 -27.23
C GLN A 111 19.58 6.56 -27.74
N THR A 112 20.57 6.43 -26.85
CA THR A 112 21.99 6.38 -27.25
C THR A 112 22.28 5.23 -28.22
N THR A 113 21.72 4.05 -27.96
CA THR A 113 21.88 2.90 -28.86
C THR A 113 21.29 3.16 -30.26
N LEU A 114 20.15 3.85 -30.33
CA LEU A 114 19.53 4.22 -31.61
C LEU A 114 20.37 5.25 -32.38
N GLU A 115 20.91 6.26 -31.69
CA GLU A 115 21.79 7.27 -32.27
C GLU A 115 23.09 6.65 -32.83
N GLU A 116 23.68 5.69 -32.10
CA GLU A 116 24.83 4.91 -32.57
C GLU A 116 24.49 4.10 -33.83
N GLN A 117 23.34 3.42 -33.85
CA GLN A 117 22.88 2.65 -35.01
C GLN A 117 22.62 3.54 -36.23
N GLU A 118 21.99 4.70 -36.03
CA GLU A 118 21.73 5.66 -37.11
C GLU A 118 23.04 6.20 -37.70
N THR A 119 24.01 6.49 -36.84
CA THR A 119 25.36 6.92 -37.26
C THR A 119 26.05 5.82 -38.08
N MET A 120 25.97 4.56 -37.64
CA MET A 120 26.53 3.42 -38.36
C MET A 120 25.88 3.25 -39.74
N VAL A 121 24.55 3.32 -39.82
CA VAL A 121 23.81 3.21 -41.09
C VAL A 121 24.19 4.34 -42.04
N ASN A 122 24.31 5.57 -41.55
CA ASN A 122 24.73 6.71 -42.37
C ASN A 122 26.16 6.53 -42.90
N ASN A 123 27.09 6.07 -42.06
CA ASN A 123 28.46 5.77 -42.48
C ASN A 123 28.51 4.69 -43.57
N LEU A 124 27.75 3.59 -43.41
CA LEU A 124 27.65 2.52 -44.41
C LEU A 124 27.05 3.04 -45.72
N ARG A 125 26.02 3.90 -45.63
CA ARG A 125 25.40 4.54 -46.79
C ARG A 125 26.40 5.39 -47.56
N THR A 126 27.20 6.21 -46.87
CA THR A 126 28.25 7.04 -47.50
C THR A 126 29.34 6.20 -48.15
N LYS A 127 29.77 5.10 -47.52
CA LYS A 127 30.71 4.15 -48.13
C LYS A 127 30.14 3.55 -49.41
N LEU A 128 28.87 3.15 -49.40
CA LEU A 128 28.19 2.58 -50.57
C LEU A 128 28.06 3.59 -51.71
N THR A 129 27.72 4.86 -51.43
CA THR A 129 27.61 5.90 -52.46
C THR A 129 28.96 6.27 -53.09
N ASN A 130 30.06 6.06 -52.36
CA ASN A 130 31.42 6.35 -52.84
C ASN A 130 32.08 5.16 -53.53
N LEU A 131 31.42 3.99 -53.61
CA LEU A 131 31.93 2.86 -54.38
C LEU A 131 31.80 3.15 -55.87
N ASP A 132 32.94 3.30 -56.53
CA ASP A 132 33.06 3.47 -57.97
C ASP A 132 32.86 2.09 -58.64
N VAL A 133 31.64 1.83 -59.11
CA VAL A 133 31.18 0.53 -59.64
C VAL A 133 32.05 0.06 -60.81
N ASP A 134 32.62 0.99 -61.57
CA ASP A 134 33.46 0.72 -62.74
C ASP A 134 34.89 0.25 -62.37
N LYS A 135 35.26 0.25 -61.08
CA LYS A 135 36.55 -0.27 -60.56
C LYS A 135 36.40 -1.57 -59.75
N LEU A 136 35.25 -2.24 -59.82
CA LEU A 136 34.99 -3.49 -59.09
C LEU A 136 35.75 -4.68 -59.71
N ASN A 137 36.76 -5.20 -59.00
CA ASN A 137 37.38 -6.51 -59.24
C ASN A 137 36.94 -7.53 -58.15
N GLU A 138 37.28 -8.82 -58.27
CA GLU A 138 36.82 -9.90 -57.36
C GLU A 138 37.01 -9.58 -55.86
N HIS A 139 38.07 -8.84 -55.51
CA HIS A 139 38.32 -8.43 -54.12
C HIS A 139 37.25 -7.48 -53.55
N ASN A 140 36.54 -6.75 -54.41
CA ASN A 140 35.50 -5.82 -54.01
C ASN A 140 34.15 -6.54 -53.76
N ILE A 141 33.98 -7.77 -54.25
CA ILE A 141 32.77 -8.58 -53.99
C ILE A 141 32.75 -9.03 -52.52
N ASP A 142 33.87 -9.53 -51.99
CA ASP A 142 33.98 -9.91 -50.58
C ASP A 142 33.75 -8.71 -49.65
N TYR A 143 34.29 -7.54 -50.00
CA TYR A 143 34.06 -6.31 -49.25
C TYR A 143 32.58 -5.91 -49.22
N ILE A 144 31.88 -6.01 -50.35
CA ILE A 144 30.44 -5.74 -50.45
C ILE A 144 29.63 -6.77 -49.64
N MET A 145 29.97 -8.05 -49.73
CA MET A 145 29.26 -9.12 -49.01
C MET A 145 29.42 -9.02 -47.49
N ASN A 146 30.60 -8.59 -47.02
CA ASN A 146 30.84 -8.35 -45.60
C ASN A 146 30.03 -7.12 -45.11
N THR A 147 30.03 -6.04 -45.89
CA THR A 147 29.26 -4.82 -45.60
C THR A 147 27.75 -5.10 -45.58
N LEU A 148 27.23 -5.93 -46.50
CA LEU A 148 25.82 -6.36 -46.52
C LEU A 148 25.47 -7.25 -45.33
N SER A 149 26.41 -8.09 -44.86
CA SER A 149 26.22 -8.92 -43.68
C SER A 149 26.14 -8.08 -42.39
N GLU A 150 26.98 -7.06 -42.26
CA GLU A 150 26.91 -6.07 -41.17
C GLU A 150 25.59 -5.28 -41.19
N MET A 151 25.13 -4.84 -42.38
CA MET A 151 23.82 -4.19 -42.53
C MET A 151 22.66 -5.11 -42.13
N LYS A 152 22.73 -6.40 -42.44
CA LYS A 152 21.69 -7.38 -42.09
C LYS A 152 21.61 -7.62 -40.58
N LEU A 153 22.76 -7.66 -39.90
CA LEU A 153 22.84 -7.71 -38.44
C LEU A 153 22.22 -6.46 -37.81
N CYS A 154 22.59 -5.26 -38.29
CA CYS A 154 22.02 -3.99 -37.84
C CYS A 154 20.50 -3.89 -38.06
N SER A 155 20.00 -4.38 -39.20
CA SER A 155 18.57 -4.42 -39.51
C SER A 155 17.79 -5.30 -38.51
N SER A 156 18.35 -6.46 -38.16
CA SER A 156 17.69 -7.41 -37.25
C SER A 156 17.58 -6.90 -35.80
N THR A 157 18.57 -6.16 -35.33
CA THR A 157 18.58 -5.51 -34.01
C THR A 157 17.68 -4.27 -33.98
N CYS A 158 17.60 -3.52 -35.06
CA CYS A 158 16.70 -2.37 -35.21
C CYS A 158 15.21 -2.79 -35.28
N TYR A 159 14.90 -3.92 -35.95
CA TYR A 159 13.53 -4.47 -36.00
C TYR A 159 13.02 -4.91 -34.62
N LYS A 160 13.90 -5.50 -33.79
CA LYS A 160 13.58 -5.87 -32.40
C LYS A 160 13.26 -4.64 -31.54
N HIS A 161 14.01 -3.55 -31.69
CA HIS A 161 13.75 -2.29 -30.99
C HIS A 161 12.42 -1.63 -31.42
N LYS A 162 12.08 -1.63 -32.71
CA LYS A 162 10.83 -1.04 -33.20
C LYS A 162 9.58 -1.77 -32.69
N LYS A 163 9.66 -3.09 -32.49
CA LYS A 163 8.59 -3.91 -31.89
C LYS A 163 8.39 -3.60 -30.40
N ILE A 164 9.48 -3.36 -29.67
CA ILE A 164 9.44 -2.96 -28.25
C ILE A 164 8.83 -1.56 -28.10
N ASN A 165 9.23 -0.59 -28.93
CA ASN A 165 8.68 0.78 -28.91
C ASN A 165 7.17 0.84 -29.20
N LYS A 166 6.67 -0.04 -30.08
CA LYS A 166 5.23 -0.15 -30.38
C LYS A 166 4.41 -0.72 -29.21
N LEU A 167 5.01 -1.59 -28.40
CA LEU A 167 4.37 -2.14 -27.20
C LEU A 167 4.31 -1.10 -26.07
N PHE A 168 5.36 -0.29 -25.92
CA PHE A 168 5.38 0.82 -24.96
C PHE A 168 4.38 1.93 -25.34
N SER A 169 4.27 2.31 -26.61
CA SER A 169 3.31 3.35 -27.03
C SER A 169 1.84 2.91 -26.92
N GLN A 170 1.54 1.61 -26.93
CA GLN A 170 0.19 1.09 -26.69
C GLN A 170 -0.19 1.00 -25.21
N GLN A 171 0.78 0.91 -24.30
CA GLN A 171 0.53 0.87 -22.84
C GLN A 171 0.39 2.26 -22.20
N VAL A 172 0.93 3.32 -22.83
CA VAL A 172 0.79 4.71 -22.35
C VAL A 172 -0.63 5.27 -22.50
N TYR A 173 -1.51 4.62 -23.28
CA TYR A 173 -2.92 5.02 -23.45
C TYR A 173 -3.91 4.26 -22.53
N LEU A 174 -3.43 3.44 -21.59
CA LEU A 174 -4.28 2.64 -20.68
C LEU A 174 -4.12 3.02 -19.20
N PHE A 175 -3.45 4.14 -18.90
CA PHE A 175 -3.42 4.79 -17.59
C PHE A 175 -3.83 6.26 -17.74
#